data_AF-A0A935RGG5-F1
#
_entry.id   AF-A0A935RGG5-F1
#
_cell.length_a   1.000
_cell.length_b   1.000
_cell.length_c   1.000
_cell.angle_alpha   90.00
_cell.angle_beta   90.00
_cell.angle_gamma   90.00
#
_symmetry.space_group_name_H-M   'P 1'
#
loop_
_entity.id
_entity.type
_entity.pdbx_description
1 polymer ?
#
loop_
_entity_poly.entity_id
_entity_poly.type
_entity_poly.pdbx_seq_one_letter_code
_entity_poly.pdbx_strand_id
1 'polypeptide(L)'
;MIATIKCPRGRRMTAAVTPVVWLLLVVGLATPALAFKDIENPVVDSDYNPNGIFVLDGTFVMNVGEVQINITNWGLIGSTYSLTRPWSDAPSCQWPAGSGNEYLWGAGLWVGGVVLGERLVSSGGFGSELYPLDEVQYTIYEAVDGRISRPAGNPDASGRRAPLQGPDDDDDGEIDEETLNGFDDDEDGEIDEDFAQIGNQMMVLTMYDNTRRAQEAFPDHTPMNLEIVQSSFQWENDLVDDFVGFDYKITNIGVTDVSKVYIGFFADSDIGPRGVSGTADDDLAGSWPEEHGSPGPGARFGRQLGAGAGRLHVRRVGNRVAGRLFRHRVPRSRN
;
A
#
# COMPACT_ATOMS: atom_id res chain seq x y z
N MET A 1 -28.82 -80.57 57.25
CA MET A 1 -27.53 -80.18 57.85
C MET A 1 -27.51 -78.67 57.98
N ILE A 2 -27.38 -78.18 59.23
CA ILE A 2 -26.79 -76.89 59.67
C ILE A 2 -27.24 -75.64 58.88
N ALA A 3 -28.28 -74.89 59.30
CA ALA A 3 -28.35 -73.92 60.42
C ALA A 3 -27.44 -72.68 60.24
N THR A 4 -28.00 -71.52 59.82
CA THR A 4 -28.29 -70.29 60.63
C THR A 4 -27.08 -69.32 60.68
N ILE A 5 -27.13 -68.01 60.40
CA ILE A 5 -27.66 -66.85 61.18
C ILE A 5 -27.58 -65.60 60.25
N LYS A 6 -28.69 -64.93 59.86
CA LYS A 6 -29.43 -63.79 60.48
C LYS A 6 -28.76 -62.38 60.36
N CYS A 7 -29.26 -61.58 59.39
CA CYS A 7 -29.80 -60.17 59.41
C CYS A 7 -29.14 -59.05 60.29
N PRO A 8 -29.53 -57.74 60.19
CA PRO A 8 -30.38 -57.03 59.21
C PRO A 8 -29.98 -55.55 58.87
N ARG A 9 -30.78 -54.96 57.97
CA ARG A 9 -31.28 -53.55 57.92
C ARG A 9 -30.40 -52.43 57.32
N GLY A 10 -31.01 -51.73 56.35
CA GLY A 10 -30.62 -50.36 56.01
C GLY A 10 -31.23 -49.78 54.73
N ARG A 11 -32.54 -49.51 54.75
CA ARG A 11 -33.27 -48.41 54.06
C ARG A 11 -32.75 -47.93 52.68
N ARG A 12 -33.59 -48.05 51.64
CA ARG A 12 -33.65 -47.05 50.56
C ARG A 12 -35.07 -46.51 50.46
N MET A 13 -35.26 -45.28 50.92
CA MET A 13 -36.47 -44.49 50.67
C MET A 13 -36.46 -44.02 49.23
N THR A 14 -37.52 -44.35 48.51
CA THR A 14 -37.90 -43.74 47.23
C THR A 14 -38.55 -42.38 47.53
N ALA A 15 -38.00 -41.32 46.95
CA ALA A 15 -38.68 -40.04 46.82
C ALA A 15 -38.45 -39.55 45.39
N ALA A 16 -39.55 -39.43 44.66
CA ALA A 16 -39.59 -38.86 43.33
C ALA A 16 -39.20 -37.38 43.38
N VAL A 17 -38.32 -36.96 42.48
CA VAL A 17 -38.06 -35.53 42.19
C VAL A 17 -38.34 -35.32 40.71
N THR A 18 -39.24 -34.36 40.48
CA THR A 18 -39.79 -33.83 39.23
C THR A 18 -38.76 -33.35 38.21
N PRO A 19 -39.06 -33.34 36.90
CA PRO A 19 -38.14 -32.96 35.84
C PRO A 19 -38.14 -31.43 35.67
N VAL A 20 -37.25 -30.71 36.35
CA VAL A 20 -37.14 -29.23 36.23
C VAL A 20 -35.71 -28.78 35.88
N VAL A 21 -34.76 -29.68 35.60
CA VAL A 21 -33.34 -29.29 35.45
C VAL A 21 -32.82 -29.28 34.00
N TRP A 22 -33.64 -29.63 33.00
CA TRP A 22 -33.16 -29.72 31.60
C TRP A 22 -33.57 -28.54 30.68
N LEU A 23 -33.80 -27.34 31.23
CA LEU A 23 -34.12 -26.16 30.40
C LEU A 23 -33.34 -24.87 30.72
N LEU A 24 -32.26 -24.95 31.50
CA LEU A 24 -31.43 -23.78 31.84
C LEU A 24 -29.92 -24.08 31.80
N LEU A 25 -29.45 -24.73 30.73
CA LEU A 25 -28.01 -24.91 30.48
C LEU A 25 -27.67 -25.07 28.98
N VAL A 26 -28.35 -24.28 28.13
CA VAL A 26 -27.95 -24.06 26.72
C VAL A 26 -27.58 -22.58 26.47
N VAL A 27 -27.53 -21.77 27.51
CA VAL A 27 -27.02 -20.39 27.43
C VAL A 27 -25.57 -20.42 27.91
N GLY A 28 -24.60 -20.40 26.98
CA GLY A 28 -23.20 -20.18 27.36
C GLY A 28 -22.12 -20.82 26.48
N LEU A 29 -22.45 -21.47 25.37
CA LEU A 29 -21.46 -21.83 24.34
C LEU A 29 -21.89 -21.26 22.97
N ALA A 30 -22.31 -20.00 22.96
CA ALA A 30 -22.00 -19.20 21.80
C ALA A 30 -20.49 -18.95 21.88
N THR A 31 -19.70 -19.80 21.23
CA THR A 31 -18.46 -19.28 20.65
C THR A 31 -18.87 -17.98 19.97
N PRO A 32 -18.24 -16.82 20.24
CA PRO A 32 -18.43 -15.72 19.32
C PRO A 32 -18.02 -16.31 17.98
N ALA A 33 -18.99 -16.55 17.10
CA ALA A 33 -18.68 -16.52 15.69
C ALA A 33 -18.03 -15.16 15.57
N LEU A 34 -16.71 -15.14 15.38
CA LEU A 34 -16.05 -13.97 14.84
C LEU A 34 -16.86 -13.72 13.58
N ALA A 35 -17.75 -12.73 13.65
CA ALA A 35 -18.49 -12.28 12.50
C ALA A 35 -17.41 -11.64 11.64
N PHE A 36 -16.76 -12.46 10.82
CA PHE A 36 -15.93 -12.00 9.73
C PHE A 36 -16.92 -11.29 8.82
N LYS A 37 -17.00 -9.96 8.97
CA LYS A 37 -17.64 -9.16 7.94
C LYS A 37 -16.72 -9.32 6.74
N ASP A 38 -17.22 -9.91 5.65
CA ASP A 38 -16.53 -9.84 4.37
C ASP A 38 -16.18 -8.37 4.16
N ILE A 39 -14.89 -8.06 4.14
CA ILE A 39 -14.46 -6.69 3.90
C ILE A 39 -14.67 -6.49 2.41
N GLU A 40 -15.83 -5.90 2.08
CA GLU A 40 -16.16 -5.50 0.73
C GLU A 40 -15.07 -4.55 0.23
N ASN A 41 -14.49 -4.88 -0.92
CA ASN A 41 -13.58 -4.01 -1.64
C ASN A 41 -14.33 -3.55 -2.90
N PRO A 42 -14.73 -2.27 -2.97
CA PRO A 42 -15.55 -1.77 -4.07
C PRO A 42 -14.86 -1.86 -5.44
N VAL A 43 -13.54 -2.08 -5.49
CA VAL A 43 -12.81 -2.29 -6.74
C VAL A 43 -13.06 -3.70 -7.32
N VAL A 44 -13.14 -4.73 -6.47
CA VAL A 44 -13.35 -6.14 -6.91
C VAL A 44 -14.81 -6.54 -6.91
N ASP A 45 -15.56 -6.06 -5.93
CA ASP A 45 -16.96 -6.45 -5.78
C ASP A 45 -17.85 -5.76 -6.82
N SER A 46 -17.28 -4.84 -7.62
CA SER A 46 -17.88 -4.32 -8.83
C SER A 46 -17.43 -5.11 -10.06
N ASP A 47 -18.37 -5.53 -10.91
CA ASP A 47 -18.09 -6.09 -12.25
C ASP A 47 -17.50 -5.05 -13.25
N TYR A 48 -17.16 -3.86 -12.77
CA TYR A 48 -16.76 -2.72 -13.57
C TYR A 48 -15.23 -2.60 -13.63
N ASN A 49 -14.64 -3.08 -14.73
CA ASN A 49 -13.26 -2.80 -15.11
C ASN A 49 -13.22 -2.51 -16.61
N PRO A 50 -13.68 -1.32 -17.04
CA PRO A 50 -13.68 -0.97 -18.46
C PRO A 50 -12.25 -1.08 -19.01
N ASN A 51 -12.11 -1.74 -20.16
CA ASN A 51 -10.83 -1.92 -20.86
C ASN A 51 -9.70 -2.61 -20.05
N GLY A 52 -9.98 -3.18 -18.88
CA GLY A 52 -8.97 -3.82 -18.04
C GLY A 52 -7.97 -2.85 -17.42
N ILE A 53 -8.34 -1.57 -17.25
CA ILE A 53 -7.46 -0.51 -16.74
C ILE A 53 -7.04 -0.78 -15.30
N PHE A 54 -7.97 -1.25 -14.47
CA PHE A 54 -7.65 -1.61 -13.09
C PHE A 54 -6.80 -2.87 -13.09
N VAL A 55 -5.60 -2.77 -12.54
CA VAL A 55 -4.70 -3.90 -12.33
C VAL A 55 -5.16 -4.67 -11.08
N LEU A 56 -5.91 -5.74 -11.30
CA LEU A 56 -6.57 -6.53 -10.25
C LEU A 56 -6.05 -7.97 -10.15
N ASP A 57 -4.99 -8.32 -10.87
CA ASP A 57 -4.50 -9.69 -11.00
C ASP A 57 -3.13 -9.91 -10.32
N GLY A 58 -2.56 -8.86 -9.71
CA GLY A 58 -1.27 -8.94 -9.02
C GLY A 58 -0.06 -9.03 -9.96
N THR A 59 -0.21 -8.72 -11.25
CA THR A 59 0.86 -8.90 -12.26
C THR A 59 1.95 -7.83 -12.25
N PHE A 60 1.72 -6.69 -11.62
CA PHE A 60 2.72 -5.62 -11.49
C PHE A 60 3.44 -5.74 -10.15
N VAL A 61 4.69 -6.19 -10.19
CA VAL A 61 5.50 -6.47 -9.01
C VAL A 61 6.88 -5.84 -9.18
N MET A 62 7.31 -5.04 -8.20
CA MET A 62 8.72 -4.66 -8.08
C MET A 62 9.50 -5.90 -7.65
N ASN A 63 10.37 -6.42 -8.52
CA ASN A 63 10.97 -7.75 -8.35
C ASN A 63 12.38 -7.91 -8.91
N VAL A 64 13.06 -6.80 -9.26
CA VAL A 64 14.46 -6.85 -9.68
C VAL A 64 15.44 -6.95 -8.50
N GLY A 65 15.01 -6.55 -7.29
CA GLY A 65 15.78 -6.69 -6.05
C GLY A 65 15.23 -7.76 -5.09
N GLU A 66 15.79 -7.79 -3.88
CA GLU A 66 15.50 -8.79 -2.84
C GLU A 66 14.20 -8.52 -2.07
N VAL A 67 13.69 -7.29 -2.05
CA VAL A 67 12.35 -6.97 -1.55
C VAL A 67 11.35 -7.00 -2.68
N GLN A 68 10.32 -7.84 -2.60
CA GLN A 68 9.30 -7.94 -3.65
C GLN A 68 7.95 -7.40 -3.19
N ILE A 69 7.31 -6.54 -3.98
CA ILE A 69 6.02 -5.95 -3.60
C ILE A 69 5.13 -5.70 -4.82
N ASN A 70 3.85 -6.06 -4.69
CA ASN A 70 2.84 -5.76 -5.68
C ASN A 70 2.47 -4.27 -5.69
N ILE A 71 2.33 -3.72 -6.90
CA ILE A 71 1.88 -2.37 -7.16
C ILE A 71 0.52 -2.42 -7.84
N THR A 72 -0.39 -1.54 -7.45
CA THR A 72 -1.71 -1.39 -8.06
C THR A 72 -1.97 0.07 -8.44
N ASN A 73 -2.82 0.31 -9.43
CA ASN A 73 -3.25 1.66 -9.81
C ASN A 73 -4.53 2.12 -9.12
N TRP A 74 -4.97 1.43 -8.07
CA TRP A 74 -6.18 1.77 -7.31
C TRP A 74 -5.88 2.00 -5.83
N GLY A 75 -4.64 2.41 -5.52
CA GLY A 75 -4.21 2.89 -4.21
C GLY A 75 -3.78 1.84 -3.20
N LEU A 76 -3.85 0.54 -3.53
CA LEU A 76 -3.27 -0.53 -2.71
C LEU A 76 -1.79 -0.72 -3.06
N ILE A 77 -0.95 -0.73 -2.04
CA ILE A 77 0.44 -1.18 -2.10
C ILE A 77 0.52 -2.51 -1.35
N GLY A 78 1.10 -3.54 -1.96
CA GLY A 78 1.04 -4.90 -1.45
C GLY A 78 -0.18 -5.66 -1.96
N SER A 79 -0.46 -6.84 -1.39
CA SER A 79 -1.39 -7.80 -2.00
C SER A 79 -2.45 -8.37 -1.06
N THR A 80 -2.49 -7.95 0.21
CA THR A 80 -3.41 -8.50 1.22
C THR A 80 -3.38 -10.04 1.21
N TYR A 81 -2.17 -10.59 1.29
CA TYR A 81 -1.84 -11.99 0.95
C TYR A 81 -2.63 -13.07 1.73
N SER A 82 -3.27 -12.68 2.84
CA SER A 82 -4.10 -13.56 3.67
C SER A 82 -5.57 -13.64 3.22
N LEU A 83 -5.99 -12.79 2.28
CA LEU A 83 -7.31 -12.85 1.66
C LEU A 83 -7.32 -13.77 0.43
N THR A 84 -8.52 -14.15 -0.02
CA THR A 84 -8.71 -14.84 -1.31
C THR A 84 -9.20 -13.83 -2.35
N ARG A 85 -8.28 -13.04 -2.90
CA ARG A 85 -8.51 -12.09 -4.00
C ARG A 85 -7.62 -12.43 -5.20
N PRO A 86 -7.93 -11.95 -6.42
CA PRO A 86 -7.18 -12.36 -7.60
C PRO A 86 -5.70 -11.92 -7.59
N TRP A 87 -5.34 -10.89 -6.82
CA TRP A 87 -3.96 -10.44 -6.63
C TRP A 87 -3.25 -11.03 -5.40
N SER A 88 -3.96 -11.75 -4.53
CA SER A 88 -3.42 -12.17 -3.22
C SER A 88 -2.20 -13.09 -3.31
N ASP A 89 -1.99 -13.74 -4.45
CA ASP A 89 -0.81 -14.56 -4.72
C ASP A 89 0.47 -13.74 -4.99
N ALA A 90 0.34 -12.46 -5.36
CA ALA A 90 1.49 -11.55 -5.56
C ALA A 90 2.16 -11.18 -4.23
N PRO A 91 3.47 -10.89 -4.18
CA PRO A 91 4.18 -10.60 -2.93
C PRO A 91 3.74 -9.25 -2.33
N SER A 92 3.88 -9.12 -1.02
CA SER A 92 3.43 -7.98 -0.23
C SER A 92 4.54 -7.57 0.74
N CYS A 93 5.60 -6.99 0.18
CA CYS A 93 6.87 -6.75 0.87
C CYS A 93 7.49 -8.08 1.32
N GLN A 94 7.63 -9.01 0.38
CA GLN A 94 8.26 -10.30 0.62
C GLN A 94 9.77 -10.14 0.68
N TRP A 95 10.39 -10.67 1.73
CA TRP A 95 11.84 -10.65 1.89
C TRP A 95 12.38 -11.86 2.67
N PRO A 96 13.47 -12.51 2.24
CA PRO A 96 14.13 -12.37 0.94
C PRO A 96 13.21 -12.73 -0.23
N ALA A 97 13.62 -12.39 -1.45
CA ALA A 97 12.84 -12.66 -2.66
C ALA A 97 12.51 -14.16 -2.78
N GLY A 98 11.25 -14.49 -3.07
CA GLY A 98 10.78 -15.87 -3.19
C GLY A 98 10.68 -16.66 -1.88
N SER A 99 10.94 -16.06 -0.72
CA SER A 99 10.94 -16.77 0.58
C SER A 99 9.53 -17.16 1.07
N GLY A 100 8.49 -16.48 0.58
CA GLY A 100 7.14 -16.59 1.12
C GLY A 100 6.94 -15.91 2.48
N ASN A 101 7.92 -15.16 3.00
CA ASN A 101 7.80 -14.37 4.22
C ASN A 101 7.40 -12.93 3.88
N GLU A 102 6.20 -12.54 4.28
CA GLU A 102 5.62 -11.23 4.01
C GLU A 102 5.85 -10.28 5.19
N TYR A 103 6.10 -9.01 4.90
CA TYR A 103 6.30 -7.94 5.90
C TYR A 103 5.29 -6.80 5.76
N LEU A 104 4.34 -6.95 4.84
CA LEU A 104 3.22 -6.04 4.65
C LEU A 104 1.97 -6.85 4.30
N TRP A 105 0.84 -6.58 4.95
CA TRP A 105 -0.47 -6.99 4.46
C TRP A 105 -0.93 -6.08 3.32
N GLY A 106 -0.95 -4.78 3.58
CA GLY A 106 -1.28 -3.76 2.60
C GLY A 106 -0.97 -2.37 3.14
N ALA A 107 -0.69 -1.44 2.24
CA ALA A 107 -0.46 -0.04 2.53
C ALA A 107 -1.16 0.85 1.51
N GLY A 108 -1.17 2.16 1.76
CA GLY A 108 -1.66 3.15 0.81
C GLY A 108 -1.38 4.58 1.24
N LEU A 109 -1.23 5.47 0.26
CA LEU A 109 -1.00 6.90 0.47
C LEU A 109 -2.24 7.58 1.04
N TRP A 110 -2.08 8.40 2.07
CA TRP A 110 -3.13 9.25 2.61
C TRP A 110 -2.73 10.71 2.48
N VAL A 111 -3.60 11.52 1.87
CA VAL A 111 -3.43 12.96 1.73
C VAL A 111 -4.52 13.64 2.53
N GLY A 112 -4.13 14.40 3.57
CA GLY A 112 -5.04 15.17 4.40
C GLY A 112 -4.88 16.67 4.17
N GLY A 113 -5.96 17.43 4.30
CA GLY A 113 -5.92 18.87 4.08
C GLY A 113 -7.15 19.60 4.63
N VAL A 114 -7.16 20.91 4.44
CA VAL A 114 -8.27 21.79 4.79
C VAL A 114 -8.73 22.56 3.56
N VAL A 115 -9.96 22.29 3.12
CA VAL A 115 -10.62 22.92 1.96
C VAL A 115 -11.86 23.67 2.45
N LEU A 116 -11.94 24.97 2.16
CA LEU A 116 -13.03 25.86 2.63
C LEU A 116 -13.32 25.80 4.16
N GLY A 117 -12.32 25.44 4.97
CA GLY A 117 -12.45 25.32 6.42
C GLY A 117 -12.78 23.91 6.93
N GLU A 118 -13.17 22.99 6.04
CA GLU A 118 -13.44 21.59 6.35
C GLU A 118 -12.17 20.75 6.30
N ARG A 119 -12.04 19.78 7.21
CA ARG A 119 -10.91 18.85 7.25
C ARG A 119 -11.25 17.62 6.44
N LEU A 120 -10.48 17.38 5.39
CA LEU A 120 -10.70 16.29 4.44
C LEU A 120 -9.47 15.38 4.39
N VAL A 121 -9.69 14.14 3.99
CA VAL A 121 -8.65 13.15 3.71
C VAL A 121 -9.07 12.36 2.48
N SER A 122 -8.13 12.12 1.59
CA SER A 122 -8.24 11.17 0.49
C SER A 122 -7.28 10.02 0.78
N SER A 123 -7.79 8.80 0.81
CA SER A 123 -7.09 7.64 1.36
C SER A 123 -6.89 6.53 0.33
N GLY A 124 -5.69 5.97 0.29
CA GLY A 124 -5.35 4.73 -0.40
C GLY A 124 -5.33 3.53 0.55
N GLY A 125 -5.22 2.33 -0.02
CA GLY A 125 -5.11 1.06 0.68
C GLY A 125 -6.18 0.06 0.24
N PHE A 126 -6.56 -0.86 1.14
CA PHE A 126 -7.58 -1.86 0.83
C PHE A 126 -8.96 -1.26 0.51
N GLY A 127 -9.35 -0.20 1.23
CA GLY A 127 -10.52 0.64 0.91
C GLY A 127 -10.06 1.99 0.40
N SER A 128 -9.70 2.06 -0.88
CA SER A 128 -9.09 3.24 -1.49
C SER A 128 -10.11 4.17 -2.15
N GLU A 129 -9.95 5.47 -1.97
CA GLU A 129 -10.64 6.57 -2.66
C GLU A 129 -9.83 7.09 -3.87
N LEU A 130 -8.66 6.50 -4.14
CA LEU A 130 -7.73 6.89 -5.21
C LEU A 130 -7.83 5.90 -6.36
N TYR A 131 -8.30 6.37 -7.53
CA TYR A 131 -8.55 5.52 -8.71
C TYR A 131 -8.00 6.14 -10.00
N PRO A 132 -7.66 5.32 -11.00
CA PRO A 132 -7.33 5.83 -12.33
C PRO A 132 -8.60 6.34 -13.03
N LEU A 133 -8.42 7.07 -14.14
CA LEU A 133 -9.53 7.40 -15.04
C LEU A 133 -9.91 6.21 -15.95
N ASP A 134 -10.95 6.37 -16.76
CA ASP A 134 -11.59 5.28 -17.52
C ASP A 134 -10.96 5.06 -18.92
N GLU A 135 -9.93 5.83 -19.29
CA GLU A 135 -9.15 5.64 -20.52
C GLU A 135 -7.97 4.68 -20.34
N VAL A 136 -7.58 3.98 -21.42
CA VAL A 136 -6.56 2.92 -21.38
C VAL A 136 -5.16 3.40 -20.97
N GLN A 137 -4.89 4.69 -21.15
CA GLN A 137 -3.66 5.35 -20.73
C GLN A 137 -3.53 5.49 -19.21
N TYR A 138 -4.60 5.36 -18.43
CA TYR A 138 -4.52 5.45 -16.96
C TYR A 138 -4.21 4.11 -16.28
N THR A 139 -3.43 3.27 -16.96
CA THR A 139 -2.91 1.99 -16.43
C THR A 139 -1.55 2.20 -15.74
N ILE A 140 -0.90 1.11 -15.33
CA ILE A 140 0.48 1.13 -14.84
C ILE A 140 1.43 1.00 -16.02
N TYR A 141 2.38 1.92 -16.10
CA TYR A 141 3.50 1.84 -17.04
C TYR A 141 4.71 1.30 -16.30
N GLU A 142 5.38 0.31 -16.88
CA GLU A 142 6.60 -0.29 -16.36
C GLU A 142 7.72 -0.10 -17.36
N ALA A 143 8.84 0.42 -16.87
CA ALA A 143 10.10 0.47 -17.59
C ALA A 143 11.15 -0.42 -16.90
N VAL A 144 11.94 -1.12 -17.72
CA VAL A 144 13.06 -1.95 -17.30
C VAL A 144 14.26 -1.62 -18.18
N ASP A 145 15.41 -1.39 -17.56
CA ASP A 145 16.67 -1.03 -18.24
C ASP A 145 16.54 0.14 -19.24
N GLY A 146 15.75 1.15 -18.89
CA GLY A 146 15.56 2.36 -19.68
C GLY A 146 14.62 2.20 -20.88
N ARG A 147 13.81 1.14 -20.92
CA ARG A 147 12.81 0.90 -21.98
C ARG A 147 11.46 0.54 -21.39
N ILE A 148 10.39 0.96 -22.04
CA ILE A 148 9.04 0.55 -21.66
C ILE A 148 8.86 -0.95 -21.91
N SER A 149 8.48 -1.66 -20.86
CA SER A 149 8.13 -3.08 -20.89
C SER A 149 6.61 -3.26 -21.01
N ARG A 150 5.84 -2.43 -20.28
CA ARG A 150 4.38 -2.50 -20.25
C ARG A 150 3.77 -1.09 -20.11
N PRO A 151 2.63 -0.80 -20.77
CA PRO A 151 2.11 -1.51 -21.92
C PRO A 151 3.14 -1.55 -23.06
N ALA A 152 3.16 -2.65 -23.83
CA ALA A 152 4.00 -2.71 -25.01
C ALA A 152 3.40 -1.85 -26.14
N GLY A 153 4.25 -1.27 -26.98
CA GLY A 153 3.78 -0.53 -28.17
C GLY A 153 4.50 0.77 -28.45
N ASN A 154 5.32 1.25 -27.51
CA ASN A 154 6.16 2.42 -27.68
C ASN A 154 7.65 2.00 -27.67
N PRO A 155 8.23 1.62 -28.83
CA PRO A 155 9.61 1.16 -28.92
C PRO A 155 10.64 2.29 -28.89
N ASP A 156 10.19 3.51 -29.14
CA ASP A 156 11.03 4.69 -29.25
C ASP A 156 11.34 5.21 -27.82
N ALA A 157 10.32 5.23 -26.94
CA ALA A 157 10.43 5.58 -25.53
C ALA A 157 11.73 5.19 -24.81
N SER A 158 12.27 6.15 -24.08
CA SER A 158 13.58 6.05 -23.45
C SER A 158 13.63 6.59 -22.04
N GLY A 159 14.11 5.73 -21.14
CA GLY A 159 14.31 6.06 -19.74
C GLY A 159 15.73 6.52 -19.45
N ARG A 160 16.49 6.96 -20.45
CA ARG A 160 17.87 7.38 -20.22
C ARG A 160 17.86 8.68 -19.43
N ARG A 161 18.68 8.71 -18.38
CA ARG A 161 18.71 9.78 -17.38
C ARG A 161 20.09 10.39 -17.32
N ALA A 162 20.20 11.71 -17.21
CA ALA A 162 21.49 12.34 -16.91
C ALA A 162 22.06 11.84 -15.56
N PRO A 163 23.36 11.49 -15.46
CA PRO A 163 24.45 11.76 -16.40
C PRO A 163 24.81 10.57 -17.32
N LEU A 164 23.89 9.64 -17.57
CA LEU A 164 24.10 8.57 -18.56
C LEU A 164 24.27 9.16 -19.97
N GLN A 165 24.81 8.36 -20.90
CA GLN A 165 25.00 8.79 -22.28
C GLN A 165 23.68 8.74 -23.07
N GLY A 166 23.40 9.82 -23.81
CA GLY A 166 22.15 10.01 -24.58
C GLY A 166 20.91 10.11 -23.68
N PRO A 167 20.84 11.05 -22.72
CA PRO A 167 19.65 11.34 -21.94
C PRO A 167 18.69 12.35 -22.60
N ASP A 168 19.05 12.77 -23.81
CA ASP A 168 18.32 13.58 -24.79
C ASP A 168 18.39 12.68 -26.02
N ASP A 169 17.32 11.95 -26.32
CA ASP A 169 17.36 10.85 -27.28
C ASP A 169 16.62 11.06 -28.59
N ASP A 170 15.87 12.16 -28.68
CA ASP A 170 15.33 12.73 -29.90
C ASP A 170 16.14 13.96 -30.44
N ASP A 171 17.17 14.39 -29.69
CA ASP A 171 18.09 15.50 -30.01
C ASP A 171 17.39 16.89 -30.06
N ASP A 172 16.30 17.08 -29.30
CA ASP A 172 15.58 18.35 -29.23
C ASP A 172 16.27 19.40 -28.32
N GLY A 173 17.14 18.93 -27.43
CA GLY A 173 17.98 19.74 -26.53
C GLY A 173 17.49 19.84 -25.10
N GLU A 174 16.37 19.22 -24.74
CA GLU A 174 15.87 19.09 -23.37
C GLU A 174 16.04 17.65 -22.85
N ILE A 175 15.85 17.42 -21.54
CA ILE A 175 16.10 16.11 -20.88
C ILE A 175 15.21 15.91 -19.66
N ASP A 176 14.87 14.66 -19.33
CA ASP A 176 14.05 14.33 -18.16
C ASP A 176 12.68 15.08 -18.16
N GLU A 177 12.07 15.27 -19.34
CA GLU A 177 10.91 16.15 -19.59
C GLU A 177 9.57 15.42 -19.40
N GLU A 178 9.52 14.13 -19.77
CA GLU A 178 8.27 13.38 -19.84
C GLU A 178 7.91 12.60 -18.57
N THR A 179 6.60 12.46 -18.34
CA THR A 179 6.07 11.49 -17.38
C THR A 179 5.76 10.20 -18.13
N LEU A 180 6.27 9.07 -17.67
CA LEU A 180 5.90 7.76 -18.22
C LEU A 180 4.39 7.46 -18.01
N ASN A 181 3.56 7.84 -18.97
CA ASN A 181 2.09 7.85 -18.87
C ASN A 181 1.37 7.66 -20.23
N GLY A 182 2.10 7.54 -21.35
CA GLY A 182 1.55 7.36 -22.69
C GLY A 182 0.96 8.61 -23.33
N PHE A 183 1.28 9.80 -22.82
CA PHE A 183 0.98 11.09 -23.40
C PHE A 183 2.28 11.78 -23.87
N ASP A 184 2.09 12.74 -24.75
CA ASP A 184 3.08 13.72 -25.18
C ASP A 184 2.89 14.94 -24.25
N ASP A 185 3.64 15.01 -23.13
CA ASP A 185 3.39 16.00 -22.08
C ASP A 185 3.93 17.40 -22.44
N ASP A 186 4.84 17.51 -23.42
CA ASP A 186 5.46 18.77 -23.87
C ASP A 186 5.03 19.24 -25.28
N GLU A 187 4.23 18.44 -25.99
CA GLU A 187 3.64 18.69 -27.31
C GLU A 187 4.65 18.75 -28.47
N ASP A 188 5.76 18.00 -28.38
CA ASP A 188 6.77 17.92 -29.42
C ASP A 188 6.45 16.89 -30.52
N GLY A 189 5.51 15.98 -30.26
CA GLY A 189 5.01 14.96 -31.17
C GLY A 189 5.55 13.54 -30.93
N GLU A 190 6.44 13.36 -29.97
CA GLU A 190 6.90 12.08 -29.47
C GLU A 190 6.18 11.75 -28.13
N ILE A 191 6.26 10.51 -27.64
CA ILE A 191 5.50 10.08 -26.45
C ILE A 191 6.44 9.34 -25.52
N ASP A 192 6.44 9.71 -24.23
CA ASP A 192 7.28 9.10 -23.21
C ASP A 192 8.76 9.03 -23.63
N GLU A 193 9.28 10.04 -24.32
CA GLU A 193 10.72 10.16 -24.60
C GLU A 193 11.43 10.82 -23.43
N ASP A 194 12.67 10.41 -23.16
CA ASP A 194 13.47 10.91 -22.03
C ASP A 194 12.76 10.94 -20.65
N PHE A 195 11.92 9.95 -20.34
CA PHE A 195 11.20 9.83 -19.05
C PHE A 195 12.13 9.54 -17.83
N ALA A 196 13.44 9.47 -18.05
CA ALA A 196 14.47 9.48 -17.02
C ALA A 196 14.30 8.43 -15.90
N GLN A 197 14.24 7.16 -16.30
CA GLN A 197 14.08 6.01 -15.40
C GLN A 197 14.98 6.09 -14.17
N ILE A 198 14.41 5.78 -13.00
CA ILE A 198 15.13 5.58 -11.75
C ILE A 198 15.24 4.07 -11.50
N GLY A 199 16.46 3.60 -11.18
CA GLY A 199 16.70 2.18 -10.91
C GLY A 199 16.67 1.29 -12.15
N ASN A 200 16.75 -0.02 -11.94
CA ASN A 200 16.68 -1.02 -13.01
C ASN A 200 15.24 -1.32 -13.44
N GLN A 201 14.29 -1.13 -12.51
CA GLN A 201 12.85 -1.25 -12.76
C GLN A 201 12.15 -0.02 -12.19
N MET A 202 11.23 0.55 -12.96
CA MET A 202 10.38 1.65 -12.56
C MET A 202 8.94 1.38 -12.99
N MET A 203 7.98 1.69 -12.12
CA MET A 203 6.56 1.69 -12.43
C MET A 203 5.98 3.07 -12.16
N VAL A 204 5.19 3.60 -13.10
CA VAL A 204 4.51 4.90 -12.98
C VAL A 204 3.02 4.71 -13.21
N LEU A 205 2.22 5.39 -12.39
CA LEU A 205 0.77 5.36 -12.47
C LEU A 205 0.17 6.67 -11.95
N THR A 206 -1.01 7.02 -12.47
CA THR A 206 -1.74 8.22 -12.07
C THR A 206 -3.08 7.83 -11.45
N MET A 207 -3.38 8.42 -10.29
CA MET A 207 -4.63 8.23 -9.55
C MET A 207 -5.27 9.56 -9.20
N TYR A 208 -6.58 9.56 -9.06
CA TYR A 208 -7.39 10.71 -8.72
C TYR A 208 -8.34 10.40 -7.57
N ASP A 209 -8.56 11.40 -6.72
CA ASP A 209 -9.51 11.28 -5.61
C ASP A 209 -10.94 11.69 -5.98
N ASN A 210 -11.15 12.25 -7.18
CA ASN A 210 -12.43 12.83 -7.59
C ASN A 210 -13.13 12.04 -8.71
N THR A 211 -12.65 10.84 -9.03
CA THR A 211 -13.28 9.99 -10.04
C THR A 211 -14.75 9.71 -9.67
N ARG A 212 -15.60 9.54 -10.68
CA ARG A 212 -16.99 9.12 -10.46
C ARG A 212 -17.06 7.84 -9.61
N ARG A 213 -16.14 6.92 -9.85
CA ARG A 213 -16.06 5.64 -9.13
C ARG A 213 -15.74 5.82 -7.65
N ALA A 214 -14.80 6.71 -7.30
CA ALA A 214 -14.48 6.99 -5.90
C ALA A 214 -15.71 7.51 -5.15
N GLN A 215 -16.47 8.41 -5.77
CA GLN A 215 -17.69 8.99 -5.18
C GLN A 215 -18.85 7.99 -5.09
N GLU A 216 -18.98 7.08 -6.05
CA GLU A 216 -20.00 6.01 -6.02
C GLU A 216 -19.67 4.95 -4.96
N ALA A 217 -18.39 4.57 -4.85
CA ALA A 217 -17.91 3.59 -3.87
C ALA A 217 -17.94 4.14 -2.43
N PHE A 218 -17.64 5.43 -2.25
CA PHE A 218 -17.58 6.10 -0.96
C PHE A 218 -18.43 7.37 -0.98
N PRO A 219 -19.75 7.27 -0.73
CA PRO A 219 -20.64 8.44 -0.77
C PRO A 219 -20.34 9.54 0.26
N ASP A 220 -19.62 9.19 1.33
CA ASP A 220 -19.18 10.14 2.36
C ASP A 220 -17.83 10.81 2.00
N HIS A 221 -17.15 10.33 0.95
CA HIS A 221 -15.91 10.93 0.45
C HIS A 221 -16.20 12.30 -0.15
N THR A 222 -15.46 13.31 0.31
CA THR A 222 -15.49 14.64 -0.28
C THR A 222 -14.13 14.89 -0.93
N PRO A 223 -14.03 14.79 -2.26
CA PRO A 223 -12.75 14.93 -2.96
C PRO A 223 -12.10 16.30 -2.72
N MET A 224 -10.78 16.29 -2.54
CA MET A 224 -9.98 17.51 -2.56
C MET A 224 -9.56 17.90 -3.99
N ASN A 225 -9.88 17.09 -5.01
CA ASN A 225 -9.50 17.24 -6.40
C ASN A 225 -7.99 17.14 -6.58
N LEU A 226 -7.47 16.00 -6.17
CA LEU A 226 -6.06 15.66 -6.25
C LEU A 226 -5.82 14.73 -7.42
N GLU A 227 -4.78 15.06 -8.20
CA GLU A 227 -4.08 14.15 -9.08
C GLU A 227 -2.80 13.68 -8.37
N ILE A 228 -2.53 12.39 -8.45
CA ILE A 228 -1.41 11.74 -7.79
C ILE A 228 -0.67 10.90 -8.82
N VAL A 229 0.52 11.35 -9.21
CA VAL A 229 1.46 10.54 -9.98
C VAL A 229 2.38 9.82 -8.98
N GLN A 230 2.32 8.49 -8.98
CA GLN A 230 3.16 7.63 -8.16
C GLN A 230 4.22 6.98 -9.05
N SER A 231 5.49 7.12 -8.67
CA SER A 231 6.61 6.39 -9.26
C SER A 231 7.18 5.42 -8.23
N SER A 232 7.28 4.14 -8.58
CA SER A 232 7.90 3.10 -7.76
C SER A 232 9.14 2.59 -8.46
N PHE A 233 10.27 2.44 -7.78
CA PHE A 233 11.53 2.06 -8.42
C PHE A 233 12.42 1.18 -7.54
N GLN A 234 13.23 0.35 -8.19
CA GLN A 234 14.09 -0.62 -7.53
C GLN A 234 15.38 -0.86 -8.32
N TRP A 235 16.43 -1.28 -7.61
CA TRP A 235 17.72 -1.67 -8.16
C TRP A 235 17.96 -3.17 -7.98
N GLU A 236 18.68 -3.78 -8.92
CA GLU A 236 19.05 -5.21 -8.86
C GLU A 236 20.38 -5.47 -8.12
N ASN A 237 21.12 -4.41 -7.80
CA ASN A 237 22.46 -4.51 -7.27
C ASN A 237 22.44 -4.87 -5.77
N ASP A 238 23.18 -5.90 -5.36
CA ASP A 238 23.34 -6.39 -3.97
C ASP A 238 23.64 -5.31 -2.90
N LEU A 239 24.08 -4.11 -3.29
CA LEU A 239 24.32 -3.00 -2.36
C LEU A 239 23.07 -2.18 -2.02
N VAL A 240 22.00 -2.29 -2.82
CA VAL A 240 20.79 -1.44 -2.80
C VAL A 240 19.52 -2.19 -3.27
N ASP A 241 19.47 -3.51 -3.09
CA ASP A 241 18.37 -4.38 -3.51
C ASP A 241 17.35 -4.67 -2.38
N ASP A 242 17.61 -4.17 -1.17
CA ASP A 242 16.85 -4.44 0.06
C ASP A 242 15.74 -3.42 0.36
N PHE A 243 15.32 -2.63 -0.64
CA PHE A 243 14.20 -1.70 -0.54
C PHE A 243 13.52 -1.44 -1.89
N VAL A 244 12.34 -0.83 -1.81
CA VAL A 244 11.62 -0.26 -2.96
C VAL A 244 11.37 1.22 -2.67
N GLY A 245 11.77 2.08 -3.61
CA GLY A 245 11.53 3.50 -3.54
C GLY A 245 10.13 3.86 -4.05
N PHE A 246 9.50 4.82 -3.41
CA PHE A 246 8.25 5.43 -3.86
C PHE A 246 8.42 6.96 -3.89
N ASP A 247 8.08 7.56 -5.02
CA ASP A 247 7.96 9.00 -5.18
C ASP A 247 6.53 9.38 -5.55
N TYR A 248 6.07 10.53 -5.05
CA TYR A 248 4.71 11.00 -5.21
C TYR A 248 4.70 12.48 -5.59
N LYS A 249 4.19 12.76 -6.80
CA LYS A 249 3.82 14.12 -7.21
C LYS A 249 2.32 14.27 -7.02
N ILE A 250 1.95 15.14 -6.08
CA ILE A 250 0.55 15.39 -5.70
C ILE A 250 0.17 16.80 -6.16
N THR A 251 -0.77 16.88 -7.10
CA THR A 251 -1.23 18.13 -7.71
C THR A 251 -2.67 18.41 -7.31
N ASN A 252 -2.93 19.64 -6.83
CA ASN A 252 -4.31 20.12 -6.71
C ASN A 252 -4.80 20.59 -8.08
N ILE A 253 -5.70 19.83 -8.69
CA ILE A 253 -6.33 20.14 -9.98
C ILE A 253 -7.68 20.85 -9.83
N GLY A 254 -8.13 21.07 -8.59
CA GLY A 254 -9.32 21.83 -8.28
C GLY A 254 -9.11 23.35 -8.35
N VAL A 255 -10.22 24.08 -8.27
CA VAL A 255 -10.22 25.57 -8.25
C VAL A 255 -10.08 26.16 -6.85
N THR A 256 -10.04 25.31 -5.82
CA THR A 256 -9.99 25.73 -4.42
C THR A 256 -8.69 25.29 -3.79
N ASP A 257 -8.04 26.19 -3.03
CA ASP A 257 -6.80 25.88 -2.33
C ASP A 257 -7.01 24.82 -1.22
N VAL A 258 -6.13 23.82 -1.21
CA VAL A 258 -5.96 22.89 -0.09
C VAL A 258 -4.91 23.47 0.87
N SER A 259 -5.32 23.83 2.09
CA SER A 259 -4.43 24.39 3.11
C SER A 259 -4.08 23.36 4.19
N LYS A 260 -2.94 23.53 4.88
CA LYS A 260 -2.48 22.61 5.94
C LYS A 260 -2.43 21.16 5.46
N VAL A 261 -1.67 20.93 4.38
CA VAL A 261 -1.49 19.59 3.80
C VAL A 261 -0.69 18.71 4.75
N TYR A 262 -1.16 17.47 4.92
CA TYR A 262 -0.49 16.39 5.65
C TYR A 262 -0.40 15.17 4.75
N ILE A 263 0.75 14.50 4.77
CA ILE A 263 0.97 13.24 4.07
C ILE A 263 1.14 12.15 5.12
N GLY A 264 0.49 11.02 4.91
CA GLY A 264 0.61 9.83 5.74
C GLY A 264 0.51 8.57 4.89
N PHE A 265 0.78 7.44 5.52
CA PHE A 265 0.58 6.13 4.92
C PHE A 265 -0.25 5.29 5.90
N PHE A 266 -1.30 4.67 5.38
CA PHE A 266 -1.81 3.45 5.99
C PHE A 266 -0.80 2.34 5.70
N ALA A 267 -0.45 1.56 6.71
CA ALA A 267 0.38 0.37 6.57
C ALA A 267 -0.07 -0.63 7.62
N ASP A 268 -0.50 -1.79 7.15
CA ASP A 268 -0.84 -2.96 7.95
C ASP A 268 0.21 -4.02 7.65
N SER A 269 1.01 -4.39 8.65
CA SER A 269 2.27 -5.08 8.42
C SER A 269 2.16 -6.60 8.42
N ASP A 270 1.03 -7.23 8.83
CA ASP A 270 0.86 -8.69 9.07
C ASP A 270 2.12 -9.51 8.77
N ILE A 271 3.08 -9.52 9.70
CA ILE A 271 4.42 -10.04 9.41
C ILE A 271 4.41 -11.55 9.60
N GLY A 272 4.77 -12.30 8.55
CA GLY A 272 4.95 -13.73 8.68
C GLY A 272 4.93 -14.53 7.38
N PRO A 273 5.16 -15.85 7.49
CA PRO A 273 5.12 -16.75 6.35
C PRO A 273 3.70 -16.93 5.82
N ARG A 274 3.55 -16.99 4.50
CA ARG A 274 2.29 -17.35 3.84
C ARG A 274 1.77 -18.71 4.32
N GLY A 275 0.45 -18.82 4.39
CA GLY A 275 -0.23 -20.05 4.77
C GLY A 275 -0.23 -20.35 6.27
N VAL A 276 0.34 -19.48 7.10
CA VAL A 276 0.23 -19.55 8.56
C VAL A 276 -0.89 -18.64 9.05
N SER A 277 -1.76 -19.15 9.92
CA SER A 277 -2.85 -18.38 10.53
C SER A 277 -2.33 -17.50 11.67
N GLY A 278 -2.91 -16.31 11.83
CA GLY A 278 -2.61 -15.43 12.98
C GLY A 278 -1.31 -14.63 12.81
N THR A 279 -0.86 -14.39 11.58
CA THR A 279 0.26 -13.48 11.30
C THR A 279 -0.01 -12.05 11.80
N ALA A 280 -1.28 -11.63 11.76
CA ALA A 280 -1.76 -10.38 12.36
C ALA A 280 -1.68 -10.33 13.90
N ASP A 281 -1.61 -11.47 14.60
CA ASP A 281 -1.64 -11.51 16.07
C ASP A 281 -0.26 -11.28 16.72
N ASP A 282 0.82 -11.36 15.93
CA ASP A 282 2.22 -11.19 16.37
C ASP A 282 3.00 -10.25 15.42
N ASP A 283 2.33 -9.21 14.93
CA ASP A 283 2.84 -8.17 14.05
C ASP A 283 3.74 -7.16 14.80
N LEU A 284 4.93 -7.58 15.22
CA LEU A 284 5.92 -6.66 15.79
C LEU A 284 6.55 -5.76 14.71
N ALA A 285 5.77 -4.81 14.21
CA ALA A 285 6.28 -3.72 13.39
C ALA A 285 7.04 -2.70 14.27
N GLY A 286 8.26 -2.35 13.85
CA GLY A 286 9.08 -1.32 14.48
C GLY A 286 9.20 -0.10 13.56
N SER A 287 9.12 1.10 14.11
CA SER A 287 9.49 2.34 13.40
C SER A 287 10.76 2.94 14.00
N TRP A 288 11.60 3.50 13.14
CA TRP A 288 12.81 4.22 13.54
C TRP A 288 12.56 5.72 13.36
N PRO A 289 12.68 6.55 14.41
CA PRO A 289 12.81 7.98 14.23
C PRO A 289 14.17 8.33 13.62
N GLU A 290 14.24 9.41 12.83
CA GLU A 290 15.45 9.90 12.12
C GLU A 290 16.67 10.20 13.03
N GLU A 291 16.51 10.21 14.35
CA GLU A 291 17.61 10.45 15.30
C GLU A 291 18.17 9.12 15.82
N HIS A 292 19.30 8.69 15.23
CA HIS A 292 20.04 7.48 15.58
C HIS A 292 20.04 7.12 17.08
N GLY A 293 19.41 5.99 17.43
CA GLY A 293 19.43 5.39 18.76
C GLY A 293 18.71 4.04 18.76
N SER A 294 19.24 3.05 19.48
CA SER A 294 18.88 1.62 19.50
C SER A 294 17.38 1.29 19.35
N PRO A 295 17.03 0.13 18.73
CA PRO A 295 15.63 -0.21 18.45
C PRO A 295 14.82 -0.21 19.74
N GLY A 296 13.76 0.58 19.79
CA GLY A 296 12.78 0.52 20.87
C GLY A 296 12.02 -0.82 20.80
N PRO A 297 11.62 -1.41 21.94
CA PRO A 297 10.82 -2.63 21.93
C PRO A 297 9.49 -2.38 21.21
N GLY A 298 9.15 -3.29 20.30
CA GLY A 298 7.99 -3.21 19.41
C GLY A 298 6.69 -2.86 20.13
N ALA A 299 5.94 -1.94 19.53
CA ALA A 299 4.61 -1.60 20.00
C ALA A 299 3.67 -2.75 19.63
N ARG A 300 3.24 -3.53 20.62
CA ARG A 300 2.08 -4.42 20.47
C ARG A 300 0.86 -3.56 20.20
N PHE A 301 0.45 -3.41 18.95
CA PHE A 301 -0.84 -2.79 18.59
C PHE A 301 -1.99 -3.78 18.70
N GLY A 302 -2.06 -4.47 19.85
CA GLY A 302 -3.23 -5.25 20.25
C GLY A 302 -4.37 -4.35 20.74
N ARG A 303 -4.97 -3.55 19.85
CA ARG A 303 -6.37 -3.08 19.94
C ARG A 303 -6.72 -2.16 18.78
N GLN A 304 -7.73 -2.55 18.02
CA GLN A 304 -8.55 -1.70 17.17
C GLN A 304 -8.92 -0.37 17.87
N LEU A 305 -8.19 0.72 17.59
CA LEU A 305 -8.54 2.09 17.97
C LEU A 305 -7.96 3.10 16.97
N GLY A 306 -8.88 3.71 16.21
CA GLY A 306 -8.90 5.05 15.61
C GLY A 306 -7.61 5.83 15.33
N ALA A 307 -7.47 6.23 14.06
CA ALA A 307 -6.77 7.40 13.52
C ALA A 307 -5.95 8.24 14.53
N GLY A 308 -4.64 8.03 14.54
CA GLY A 308 -3.66 8.87 15.24
C GLY A 308 -2.76 9.58 14.24
N ALA A 309 -3.01 10.88 14.00
CA ALA A 309 -2.22 11.72 13.11
C ALA A 309 -0.82 11.98 13.68
N GLY A 310 0.22 11.49 12.99
CA GLY A 310 1.61 11.90 13.17
C GLY A 310 1.88 13.23 12.49
N ARG A 311 2.50 14.18 13.21
CA ARG A 311 2.80 15.53 12.70
C ARG A 311 4.15 15.55 11.99
N LEU A 312 4.15 15.43 10.67
CA LEU A 312 5.35 15.56 9.83
C LEU A 312 5.63 17.04 9.49
N HIS A 313 6.90 17.45 9.55
CA HIS A 313 7.35 18.81 9.25
C HIS A 313 7.51 18.99 7.73
N VAL A 314 6.51 19.57 7.06
CA VAL A 314 6.60 19.87 5.62
C VAL A 314 7.48 21.11 5.41
N ARG A 315 8.65 20.94 4.78
CA ARG A 315 9.44 22.06 4.25
C ARG A 315 8.83 22.53 2.93
N ARG A 316 8.31 23.75 2.93
CA ARG A 316 7.88 24.48 1.72
C ARG A 316 9.10 24.75 0.84
N VAL A 317 9.16 24.17 -0.36
CA VAL A 317 10.10 24.60 -1.41
C VAL A 317 9.30 25.38 -2.44
N GLY A 318 9.57 26.68 -2.54
CA GLY A 318 8.99 27.57 -3.54
C GLY A 318 10.07 28.03 -4.52
N ASN A 319 9.70 27.99 -5.80
CA ASN A 319 10.19 28.67 -7.01
C ASN A 319 11.70 28.74 -7.30
N ARG A 320 12.05 28.17 -8.47
CA ARG A 320 13.34 28.25 -9.17
C ARG A 320 13.91 29.68 -9.19
N VAL A 321 15.19 29.81 -8.82
CA VAL A 321 16.17 30.72 -9.46
C VAL A 321 17.56 30.06 -9.39
N ALA A 322 18.21 29.93 -10.54
CA ALA A 322 19.56 29.41 -10.72
C ALA A 322 20.64 30.16 -9.91
N GLY A 323 21.67 29.46 -9.42
CA GLY A 323 22.89 30.14 -8.94
C GLY A 323 23.86 29.35 -8.07
N ARG A 324 24.94 28.87 -8.72
CA ARG A 324 26.33 28.73 -8.24
C ARG A 324 26.69 27.74 -7.12
N LEU A 325 27.49 26.76 -7.55
CA LEU A 325 28.39 25.90 -6.79
C LEU A 325 29.33 26.71 -5.86
N PHE A 326 29.27 26.47 -4.55
CA PHE A 326 30.34 26.84 -3.62
C PHE A 326 30.97 25.58 -3.03
N ARG A 327 32.20 25.26 -3.45
CA ARG A 327 33.06 24.26 -2.81
C ARG A 327 33.47 24.75 -1.42
N HIS A 328 33.07 24.04 -0.37
CA HIS A 328 33.57 24.30 0.98
C HIS A 328 34.97 23.67 1.14
N ARG A 329 35.99 24.52 1.36
CA ARG A 329 37.32 24.09 1.84
C ARG A 329 37.20 23.69 3.31
N VAL A 330 37.72 22.52 3.66
CA VAL A 330 37.97 22.09 5.05
C VAL A 330 39.25 22.78 5.55
N PRO A 331 39.26 23.44 6.72
CA PRO A 331 40.50 23.89 7.35
C PRO A 331 41.19 22.71 8.06
N ARG A 332 42.49 22.55 7.80
CA ARG A 332 43.37 21.68 8.60
C ARG A 332 43.40 22.18 10.05
N SER A 333 43.07 21.32 11.01
CA SER A 333 43.43 21.55 12.41
C SER A 333 44.93 21.41 12.59
N ARG A 334 45.52 22.36 13.32
CA ARG A 334 46.87 22.28 13.86
C ARG A 334 46.82 21.59 15.22
N ASN A 335 47.90 20.85 15.49
CA ASN A 335 48.23 20.04 16.67
C ASN A 335 47.59 18.66 16.71
#